data_AF-Q6NQN0-F1
#
_entry.id   AF-Q6NQN0-F1
#
_cell.length_a   1.000
_cell.length_b   1.000
_cell.length_c   1.000
_cell.angle_alpha   90.00
_cell.angle_beta   90.00
_cell.angle_gamma   90.00
#
_symmetry.space_group_name_H-M   'P 1'
#
loop_
_entity.id
_entity.type
_entity.pdbx_description
1 polymer ?
#
loop_
_entity_poly.entity_id
_entity_poly.type
_entity_poly.pdbx_seq_one_letter_code
_entity_poly.pdbx_strand_id
1 'polypeptide(L)'
;MRARLVVFPIKGKKWCFSRSVDPFAAQSPSGVTPTTVRGLWKKISSESKPINANAELLVDFISDKMNKAWVGLEKAPDGSIKNKIHGFGLKLLARVKPSEIFLKSISKEVTSVQVTYPPSLDPRLVRRRLRHIAMSGTILHKKYLVGSVTLLPLTSAFMVLPLPNIPFFWVLFRTYPHWRALQGSEKLLKLISNEANPDKPDSTDDADESKNSNTKPEQKSQSPTCILLPSEELYQLIREASEEGLDEATIIEICKSFDLNKNDVLKYRNLV
;
A
#
# COMPACT_ATOMS: atom_id res chain seq x y z
N MET A 1 -7.61 10.92 -5.72
CA MET A 1 -8.20 9.65 -6.23
C MET A 1 -9.02 8.97 -5.14
N ARG A 2 -10.02 8.13 -5.48
CA ARG A 2 -10.85 7.37 -4.51
C ARG A 2 -10.36 5.93 -4.43
N ALA A 3 -10.10 5.41 -3.23
CA ALA A 3 -9.78 4.00 -3.01
C ALA A 3 -11.01 3.24 -2.52
N ARG A 4 -11.33 2.13 -3.19
CA ARG A 4 -12.39 1.20 -2.79
C ARG A 4 -11.79 0.07 -1.95
N LEU A 5 -12.25 -0.06 -0.73
CA LEU A 5 -11.86 -1.07 0.24
C LEU A 5 -13.03 -2.01 0.48
N VAL A 6 -12.74 -3.30 0.59
CA VAL A 6 -13.73 -4.33 0.90
C VAL A 6 -13.29 -5.03 2.18
N VAL A 7 -14.19 -5.07 3.15
CA VAL A 7 -13.94 -5.60 4.50
C VAL A 7 -15.01 -6.60 4.86
N PHE A 8 -14.59 -7.83 5.17
CA PHE A 8 -15.50 -8.90 5.59
C PHE A 8 -14.84 -9.87 6.55
N PRO A 9 -15.62 -10.54 7.43
CA PRO A 9 -15.11 -11.58 8.30
C PRO A 9 -14.88 -12.88 7.49
N ILE A 10 -13.77 -13.57 7.74
CA ILE A 10 -13.49 -14.89 7.12
C ILE A 10 -13.85 -16.01 8.10
N LYS A 11 -13.32 -15.95 9.32
CA LYS A 11 -13.53 -16.97 10.37
C LYS A 11 -13.32 -16.37 11.75
N GLY A 12 -14.38 -16.32 12.57
CA GLY A 12 -14.34 -15.80 13.93
C GLY A 12 -13.75 -14.37 14.02
N LYS A 13 -12.57 -14.23 14.65
CA LYS A 13 -11.88 -12.94 14.82
C LYS A 13 -10.99 -12.55 13.62
N LYS A 14 -10.87 -13.39 12.58
CA LYS A 14 -10.05 -13.13 11.38
C LYS A 14 -10.87 -12.37 10.33
N TRP A 15 -10.36 -11.22 9.94
CA TRP A 15 -11.02 -10.27 9.01
C TRP A 15 -10.15 -10.06 7.78
N CYS A 16 -10.77 -10.02 6.61
CA CYS A 16 -10.13 -9.64 5.36
C CYS A 16 -10.19 -8.12 5.20
N PHE A 17 -9.06 -7.53 4.80
CA PHE A 17 -8.99 -6.14 4.37
C PHE A 17 -8.30 -6.14 3.01
N SER A 18 -9.06 -5.86 1.96
CA SER A 18 -8.51 -5.80 0.61
C SER A 18 -8.96 -4.54 -0.08
N ARG A 19 -8.10 -4.02 -0.96
CA ARG A 19 -8.45 -2.93 -1.87
C ARG A 19 -8.93 -3.56 -3.17
N SER A 20 -10.03 -3.07 -3.74
CA SER A 20 -10.41 -3.50 -5.09
C SER A 20 -9.38 -2.96 -6.09
N VAL A 21 -9.04 -3.78 -7.07
CA VAL A 21 -8.18 -3.35 -8.17
C VAL A 21 -8.99 -2.34 -8.98
N ASP A 22 -8.59 -1.07 -9.00
CA ASP A 22 -9.19 -0.10 -9.92
C ASP A 22 -8.70 -0.48 -11.33
N PRO A 23 -9.56 -0.97 -12.25
CA PRO A 23 -9.11 -1.39 -13.59
C PRO A 23 -8.48 -0.22 -14.38
N PHE A 24 -8.81 1.02 -14.01
CA PHE A 24 -8.26 2.24 -14.60
C PHE A 24 -6.92 2.68 -14.00
N ALA A 25 -6.55 2.22 -12.79
CA ALA A 25 -5.27 2.57 -12.17
C ALA A 25 -4.09 1.71 -12.69
N ALA A 26 -4.37 0.64 -13.44
CA ALA A 26 -3.35 -0.13 -14.15
C ALA A 26 -2.68 0.67 -15.30
N GLN A 27 -3.23 1.84 -15.64
CA GLN A 27 -2.68 2.77 -16.63
C GLN A 27 -2.31 4.08 -15.97
N SER A 28 -1.34 4.07 -15.04
CA SER A 28 -0.55 5.28 -14.85
C SER A 28 0.12 5.59 -16.19
N PRO A 29 -0.04 6.80 -16.75
CA PRO A 29 0.59 7.15 -18.00
C PRO A 29 2.08 6.94 -17.82
N SER A 30 2.67 6.18 -18.73
CA SER A 30 4.10 5.92 -18.80
C SER A 30 4.82 7.24 -19.08
N GLY A 31 4.95 8.09 -18.06
CA GLY A 31 5.87 9.20 -18.08
C GLY A 31 7.24 8.60 -18.30
N VAL A 32 7.92 9.01 -19.38
CA VAL A 32 9.21 8.50 -19.82
C VAL A 32 10.17 8.39 -18.63
N THR A 33 10.28 7.18 -18.09
CA THR A 33 11.21 6.86 -17.00
C THR A 33 12.60 6.80 -17.63
N PRO A 34 13.56 7.59 -17.15
CA PRO A 34 14.88 7.64 -17.76
C PRO A 34 15.58 6.29 -17.55
N THR A 35 15.79 5.49 -18.58
CA THR A 35 16.38 4.14 -18.45
C THR A 35 17.86 4.14 -18.07
N THR A 36 18.50 5.31 -18.04
CA THR A 36 19.95 5.47 -17.83
C THR A 36 20.24 6.46 -16.69
N VAL A 37 21.22 6.13 -15.84
CA VAL A 37 21.65 6.97 -14.69
C VAL A 37 22.03 8.39 -15.13
N ARG A 38 22.72 8.52 -16.27
CA ARG A 38 23.06 9.82 -16.89
C ARG A 38 21.81 10.62 -17.28
N GLY A 39 20.77 9.95 -17.78
CA GLY A 39 19.50 10.57 -18.13
C GLY A 39 18.73 11.02 -16.90
N LEU A 40 18.75 10.22 -15.82
CA LEU A 40 18.17 10.59 -14.53
C LEU A 40 18.87 11.81 -13.93
N TRP A 41 20.22 11.80 -13.87
CA TRP A 41 20.99 12.93 -13.36
C TRP A 41 20.72 14.18 -14.18
N LYS A 42 20.74 14.08 -15.52
CA LYS A 42 20.44 15.21 -16.40
C LYS A 42 19.05 15.79 -16.13
N LYS A 43 18.03 14.93 -16.00
CA LYS A 43 16.64 15.33 -15.72
C LYS A 43 16.47 15.98 -14.34
N ILE A 44 17.09 15.41 -13.30
CA ILE A 44 17.10 15.99 -11.93
C ILE A 44 17.83 17.33 -11.93
N SER A 45 18.93 17.47 -12.69
CA SER A 45 19.70 18.71 -12.75
C SER A 45 19.06 19.80 -13.61
N SER A 46 18.24 19.44 -14.60
CA SER A 46 17.61 20.39 -15.53
C SER A 46 16.24 20.88 -15.06
N GLU A 47 15.56 20.12 -14.19
CA GLU A 47 14.20 20.43 -13.76
C GLU A 47 14.23 20.91 -12.30
N SER A 48 13.96 22.20 -12.06
CA SER A 48 13.89 22.80 -10.71
C SER A 48 12.60 22.41 -9.95
N LYS A 49 12.21 21.14 -10.04
CA LYS A 49 11.02 20.58 -9.39
C LYS A 49 11.23 20.45 -7.88
N PRO A 50 10.15 20.45 -7.08
CA PRO A 50 10.24 20.24 -5.64
C PRO A 50 10.92 18.90 -5.33
N ILE A 51 11.68 18.85 -4.23
CA ILE A 51 12.50 17.70 -3.79
C ILE A 51 11.71 16.38 -3.80
N ASN A 52 10.41 16.43 -3.49
CA ASN A 52 9.52 15.28 -3.51
C ASN A 52 9.38 14.64 -4.91
N ALA A 53 9.27 15.45 -5.96
CA ALA A 53 9.14 14.96 -7.34
C ALA A 53 10.44 14.33 -7.84
N ASN A 54 11.59 14.88 -7.45
CA ASN A 54 12.90 14.28 -7.77
C ASN A 54 13.10 12.93 -7.05
N ALA A 55 12.60 12.81 -5.82
CA ALA A 55 12.60 11.55 -5.09
C ALA A 55 11.68 10.50 -5.75
N GLU A 56 10.49 10.91 -6.21
CA GLU A 56 9.57 10.03 -6.97
C GLU A 56 10.22 9.52 -8.25
N LEU A 57 10.87 10.39 -9.03
CA LEU A 57 11.60 9.98 -10.24
C LEU A 57 12.75 9.00 -9.96
N LEU A 58 13.48 9.18 -8.86
CA LEU A 58 14.53 8.25 -8.43
C LEU A 58 13.94 6.90 -8.02
N VAL A 59 12.81 6.92 -7.31
CA VAL A 59 12.08 5.71 -6.91
C VAL A 59 11.57 4.95 -8.14
N ASP A 60 11.02 5.66 -9.12
CA ASP A 60 10.53 5.07 -10.37
C ASP A 60 11.67 4.44 -11.17
N PHE A 61 12.81 5.12 -11.24
CA PHE A 61 14.02 4.58 -11.90
C PHE A 61 14.51 3.29 -11.26
N ILE A 62 14.65 3.29 -9.93
CA ILE A 62 15.08 2.11 -9.17
C ILE A 62 14.07 0.98 -9.35
N SER A 63 12.78 1.29 -9.30
CA SER A 63 11.69 0.32 -9.49
C SER A 63 11.73 -0.33 -10.87
N ASP A 64 11.89 0.43 -11.95
CA ASP A 64 11.99 -0.10 -13.31
C ASP A 64 13.22 -1.01 -13.49
N LYS A 65 14.37 -0.60 -12.96
CA LYS A 65 15.60 -1.40 -13.01
C LYS A 65 15.47 -2.71 -12.23
N MET A 66 14.86 -2.66 -11.06
CA MET A 66 14.58 -3.84 -10.24
C MET A 66 13.57 -4.77 -10.91
N ASN A 67 12.51 -4.24 -11.52
CA ASN A 67 11.53 -5.04 -12.25
C ASN A 67 12.19 -5.75 -13.44
N LYS A 68 13.03 -5.07 -14.22
CA LYS A 68 13.80 -5.69 -15.33
C LYS A 68 14.73 -6.80 -14.82
N ALA A 69 15.43 -6.56 -13.71
CA ALA A 69 16.29 -7.57 -13.10
C ALA A 69 15.47 -8.77 -12.60
N TRP A 70 14.31 -8.54 -12.00
CA TRP A 70 13.40 -9.57 -11.51
C TRP A 70 12.85 -10.44 -12.65
N VAL A 71 12.36 -9.83 -13.73
CA VAL A 71 11.91 -10.53 -14.94
C VAL A 71 13.06 -11.33 -15.58
N GLY A 72 14.29 -10.80 -15.51
CA GLY A 72 15.48 -11.53 -15.95
C GLY A 72 15.81 -12.75 -15.09
N LEU A 73 15.49 -12.73 -13.79
CA LEU A 73 15.63 -13.89 -12.90
C LEU A 73 14.52 -14.92 -13.13
N GLU A 74 13.30 -14.47 -13.43
CA GLU A 74 12.16 -15.33 -13.76
C GLU A 74 12.39 -16.12 -15.06
N LYS A 75 12.99 -15.50 -16.08
CA LYS A 75 13.30 -16.13 -17.37
C LYS A 75 14.53 -17.06 -17.36
N ALA A 76 15.23 -17.17 -16.23
CA ALA A 76 16.45 -17.98 -16.15
C ALA A 76 16.13 -19.49 -16.20
N PRO A 77 16.99 -20.33 -16.81
CA PRO A 77 16.71 -21.75 -16.96
C PRO A 77 16.61 -22.49 -15.62
N ASP A 78 15.80 -23.55 -15.61
CA ASP A 78 15.56 -24.39 -14.44
C ASP A 78 16.85 -25.03 -13.92
N GLY A 79 17.11 -24.84 -12.62
CA GLY A 79 18.34 -25.30 -11.95
C GLY A 79 19.44 -24.24 -11.81
N SER A 80 19.36 -23.11 -12.50
CA SER A 80 20.32 -22.00 -12.33
C SER A 80 20.23 -21.38 -10.93
N ILE A 81 21.35 -20.88 -10.41
CA ILE A 81 21.39 -20.09 -9.16
C ILE A 81 20.38 -18.93 -9.23
N LYS A 82 20.17 -18.36 -10.43
CA LYS A 82 19.19 -17.29 -10.67
C LYS A 82 17.74 -17.75 -10.43
N ASN A 83 17.36 -18.93 -10.92
CA ASN A 83 16.02 -19.48 -10.67
C ASN A 83 15.86 -19.88 -9.19
N LYS A 84 16.93 -20.38 -8.53
CA LYS A 84 16.90 -20.61 -7.07
C LYS A 84 16.68 -19.32 -6.27
N ILE A 85 17.31 -18.22 -6.67
CA ILE A 85 17.11 -16.89 -6.06
C ILE A 85 15.67 -16.42 -6.30
N HIS A 86 15.14 -16.59 -7.52
CA HIS A 86 13.75 -16.26 -7.85
C HIS A 86 12.77 -17.05 -6.96
N GLY A 87 12.93 -18.38 -6.89
CA GLY A 87 12.08 -19.24 -6.05
C GLY A 87 12.18 -18.91 -4.55
N PHE A 88 13.38 -18.61 -4.04
CA PHE A 88 13.55 -18.16 -2.66
C PHE A 88 12.88 -16.80 -2.42
N GLY A 89 12.99 -15.87 -3.36
CA GLY A 89 12.32 -14.58 -3.33
C GLY A 89 10.79 -14.72 -3.33
N LEU A 90 10.23 -15.60 -4.16
CA LEU A 90 8.80 -15.93 -4.15
C LEU A 90 8.35 -16.51 -2.81
N LYS A 91 9.14 -17.44 -2.24
CA LYS A 91 8.86 -18.02 -0.91
C LYS A 91 8.86 -16.96 0.19
N LEU A 92 9.69 -15.94 0.08
CA LEU A 92 9.73 -14.81 1.01
C LEU A 92 8.57 -13.84 0.80
N LEU A 93 8.24 -13.52 -0.45
CA LEU A 93 7.07 -12.71 -0.81
C LEU A 93 5.76 -13.37 -0.36
N ALA A 94 5.68 -14.71 -0.41
CA ALA A 94 4.54 -15.46 0.09
C ALA A 94 4.35 -15.30 1.61
N ARG A 95 5.44 -15.06 2.37
CA ARG A 95 5.41 -14.85 3.82
C ARG A 95 5.10 -13.41 4.24
N VAL A 96 4.93 -12.49 3.29
CA VAL A 96 4.55 -11.11 3.62
C VAL A 96 3.14 -11.10 4.21
N LYS A 97 3.00 -10.44 5.37
CA LYS A 97 1.71 -10.32 6.06
C LYS A 97 0.70 -9.61 5.15
N PRO A 98 -0.54 -10.10 5.05
CA PRO A 98 -1.50 -9.50 4.14
C PRO A 98 -1.89 -8.07 4.56
N SER A 99 -1.76 -7.73 5.85
CA SER A 99 -1.89 -6.34 6.34
C SER A 99 -0.86 -5.38 5.72
N GLU A 100 0.37 -5.83 5.46
CA GLU A 100 1.40 -5.02 4.80
C GLU A 100 1.04 -4.76 3.34
N ILE A 101 0.51 -5.79 2.65
CA ILE A 101 0.03 -5.69 1.26
C ILE A 101 -1.13 -4.70 1.18
N PHE A 102 -2.09 -4.83 2.09
CA PHE A 102 -3.23 -3.92 2.23
C PHE A 102 -2.77 -2.47 2.45
N LEU A 103 -1.94 -2.21 3.46
CA LEU A 103 -1.49 -0.84 3.77
C LEU A 103 -0.64 -0.24 2.65
N LYS A 104 0.17 -1.04 1.97
CA LYS A 104 0.94 -0.62 0.79
C LYS A 104 0.02 -0.18 -0.36
N SER A 105 -1.15 -0.80 -0.52
CA SER A 105 -2.11 -0.46 -1.58
C SER A 105 -2.80 0.91 -1.36
N ILE A 106 -2.70 1.47 -0.16
CA ILE A 106 -3.25 2.79 0.18
C ILE A 106 -2.15 3.82 -0.10
N SER A 107 -2.15 4.37 -1.32
CA SER A 107 -1.18 5.40 -1.71
C SER A 107 -1.47 6.75 -1.04
N LYS A 108 -0.45 7.60 -0.97
CA LYS A 108 -0.51 8.99 -0.45
C LYS A 108 -1.54 9.86 -1.19
N GLU A 109 -1.77 9.56 -2.47
CA GLU A 109 -2.68 10.27 -3.39
C GLU A 109 -4.17 9.92 -3.21
N VAL A 110 -4.48 8.99 -2.29
CA VAL A 110 -5.86 8.64 -1.97
C VAL A 110 -6.46 9.77 -1.14
N THR A 111 -7.41 10.48 -1.76
CA THR A 111 -8.15 11.59 -1.14
C THR A 111 -9.34 11.07 -0.36
N SER A 112 -10.01 10.03 -0.86
CA SER A 112 -11.20 9.45 -0.24
C SER A 112 -11.14 7.92 -0.21
N VAL A 113 -11.70 7.33 0.84
CA VAL A 113 -11.75 5.87 1.03
C VAL A 113 -13.21 5.43 1.11
N GLN A 114 -13.60 4.49 0.27
CA GLN A 114 -14.92 3.87 0.25
C GLN A 114 -14.81 2.48 0.86
N VAL A 115 -15.40 2.23 2.02
CA VAL A 115 -15.34 0.92 2.69
C VAL A 115 -16.65 0.19 2.47
N THR A 116 -16.61 -0.91 1.74
CA THR A 116 -17.72 -1.82 1.50
C THR A 116 -17.69 -2.91 2.56
N TYR A 117 -18.79 -3.10 3.28
CA TYR A 117 -18.92 -4.08 4.35
C TYR A 117 -20.31 -4.75 4.30
N PRO A 118 -20.47 -5.97 4.82
CA PRO A 118 -21.78 -6.60 4.87
C PRO A 118 -22.69 -5.91 5.91
N PRO A 119 -23.98 -5.64 5.61
CA PRO A 119 -24.96 -5.02 6.51
C PRO A 119 -25.13 -5.70 7.88
N SER A 120 -24.77 -6.98 8.00
CA SER A 120 -24.80 -7.71 9.29
C SER A 120 -23.80 -7.18 10.32
N LEU A 121 -22.84 -6.35 9.91
CA LEU A 121 -21.84 -5.78 10.80
C LEU A 121 -22.16 -4.33 11.16
N ASP A 122 -21.99 -3.99 12.43
CA ASP A 122 -22.07 -2.60 12.88
C ASP A 122 -20.93 -1.76 12.25
N PRO A 123 -21.23 -0.65 11.55
CA PRO A 123 -20.22 0.25 10.99
C PRO A 123 -19.20 0.73 12.02
N ARG A 124 -19.59 0.86 13.31
CA ARG A 124 -18.68 1.25 14.39
C ARG A 124 -17.58 0.21 14.62
N LEU A 125 -17.91 -1.08 14.50
CA LEU A 125 -16.95 -2.17 14.66
C LEU A 125 -15.97 -2.21 13.50
N VAL A 126 -16.46 -2.07 12.26
CA VAL A 126 -15.63 -2.00 11.04
C VAL A 126 -14.61 -0.86 11.17
N ARG A 127 -15.09 0.32 11.59
CA ARG A 127 -14.24 1.50 11.81
C ARG A 127 -13.20 1.28 12.91
N ARG A 128 -13.59 0.71 14.06
CA ARG A 128 -12.68 0.40 15.16
C ARG A 128 -11.59 -0.58 14.72
N ARG A 129 -11.94 -1.60 13.95
CA ARG A 129 -10.99 -2.59 13.40
C ARG A 129 -10.04 -1.96 12.40
N LEU A 130 -10.54 -1.16 11.48
CA LEU A 130 -9.74 -0.47 10.48
C LEU A 130 -8.74 0.51 11.14
N ARG A 131 -9.19 1.27 12.14
CA ARG A 131 -8.32 2.14 12.95
C ARG A 131 -7.25 1.33 13.68
N HIS A 132 -7.62 0.20 14.28
CA HIS A 132 -6.66 -0.65 14.98
C HIS A 132 -5.57 -1.19 14.05
N ILE A 133 -5.92 -1.58 12.82
CA ILE A 133 -4.96 -2.06 11.82
C ILE A 133 -4.07 -0.92 11.33
N ALA A 134 -4.64 0.27 11.11
CA ALA A 134 -3.86 1.46 10.77
C ALA A 134 -2.84 1.77 11.87
N MET A 135 -3.27 1.86 13.14
CA MET A 135 -2.41 2.14 14.31
C MET A 135 -1.36 1.05 14.55
N SER A 136 -1.76 -0.23 14.47
CA SER A 136 -0.84 -1.34 14.63
C SER A 136 0.19 -1.38 13.50
N GLY A 137 -0.26 -1.05 12.27
CA GLY A 137 0.57 -0.92 11.08
C GLY A 137 1.59 0.20 11.20
N THR A 138 1.21 1.39 11.67
CA THR A 138 2.13 2.53 11.83
C THR A 138 3.26 2.18 12.80
N ILE A 139 2.93 1.64 13.98
CA ILE A 139 3.92 1.29 15.01
C ILE A 139 4.87 0.20 14.48
N LEU A 140 4.31 -0.86 13.90
CA LEU A 140 5.08 -1.99 13.40
C LEU A 140 6.01 -1.59 12.25
N HIS A 141 5.49 -0.89 11.25
CA HIS A 141 6.25 -0.48 10.07
C HIS A 141 7.27 0.62 10.39
N LYS A 142 6.99 1.51 11.35
CA LYS A 142 7.99 2.46 11.85
C LYS A 142 9.17 1.73 12.49
N LYS A 143 8.92 0.74 13.34
CA LYS A 143 9.99 -0.07 13.98
C LYS A 143 10.84 -0.80 12.93
N TYR A 144 10.20 -1.47 11.97
CA TYR A 144 10.93 -2.16 10.90
C TYR A 144 11.68 -1.21 9.96
N LEU A 145 11.11 -0.04 9.64
CA LEU A 145 11.77 0.96 8.81
C LEU A 145 13.03 1.47 9.51
N VAL A 146 12.94 1.89 10.77
CA VAL A 146 14.09 2.35 11.56
C VAL A 146 15.16 1.26 11.63
N GLY A 147 14.77 0.02 11.99
CA GLY A 147 15.72 -1.09 12.07
C GLY A 147 16.37 -1.44 10.72
N SER A 148 15.66 -1.24 9.61
CA SER A 148 16.23 -1.50 8.29
C SER A 148 17.13 -0.35 7.82
N VAL A 149 16.79 0.90 8.14
CA VAL A 149 17.62 2.08 7.83
C VAL A 149 18.94 2.05 8.59
N THR A 150 18.95 1.61 9.86
CA THR A 150 20.20 1.43 10.60
C THR A 150 21.04 0.27 10.07
N LEU A 151 20.41 -0.74 9.45
CA LEU A 151 21.09 -1.88 8.86
C LEU A 151 21.67 -1.61 7.46
N LEU A 152 21.16 -0.61 6.74
CA LEU A 152 21.66 -0.19 5.43
C LEU A 152 23.16 0.19 5.41
N PRO A 153 23.67 1.08 6.30
CA PRO A 153 25.10 1.41 6.30
C PRO A 153 25.95 0.20 6.68
N LEU A 154 25.47 -0.64 7.60
CA LEU A 154 26.17 -1.86 7.99
C LEU A 154 26.30 -2.83 6.81
N THR A 155 25.19 -3.09 6.10
CA THR A 155 25.20 -3.97 4.93
C THR A 155 25.92 -3.36 3.73
N SER A 156 25.95 -2.03 3.61
CA SER A 156 26.72 -1.32 2.60
C SER A 156 28.23 -1.49 2.79
N ALA A 157 28.73 -1.62 4.02
CA ALA A 157 30.16 -1.88 4.26
C ALA A 157 30.60 -3.23 3.68
N PHE A 158 29.71 -4.24 3.71
CA PHE A 158 29.96 -5.54 3.08
C PHE A 158 29.92 -5.50 1.54
N MET A 159 29.49 -4.39 0.93
CA MET A 159 29.45 -4.22 -0.52
C MET A 159 30.84 -4.20 -1.18
N VAL A 160 31.87 -3.93 -0.38
CA VAL A 160 33.29 -3.91 -0.80
C VAL A 160 33.81 -5.32 -1.07
N LEU A 161 33.17 -6.35 -0.53
CA LEU A 161 33.57 -7.75 -0.76
C LEU A 161 33.15 -8.20 -2.17
N PRO A 162 33.93 -9.08 -2.83
CA PRO A 162 33.62 -9.60 -4.16
C PRO A 162 32.43 -10.58 -4.20
N LEU A 163 31.70 -10.71 -3.09
CA LEU A 163 30.53 -11.57 -2.97
C LEU A 163 29.29 -10.90 -3.60
N PRO A 164 28.30 -11.67 -4.07
CA PRO A 164 27.04 -11.10 -4.52
C PRO A 164 26.37 -10.39 -3.34
N ASN A 165 26.15 -9.08 -3.47
CA ASN A 165 25.65 -8.16 -2.44
C ASN A 165 24.16 -8.37 -2.08
N ILE A 166 23.74 -9.63 -1.99
CA ILE A 166 22.39 -10.10 -1.66
C ILE A 166 21.89 -9.50 -0.35
N PRO A 167 22.68 -9.41 0.76
CA PRO A 167 22.20 -8.84 2.01
C PRO A 167 21.78 -7.37 1.88
N PHE A 168 22.60 -6.57 1.19
CA PHE A 168 22.31 -5.16 0.95
C PHE A 168 21.04 -4.97 0.12
N PHE A 169 20.96 -5.67 -1.03
CA PHE A 169 19.78 -5.60 -1.89
C PHE A 169 18.52 -6.13 -1.19
N TRP A 170 18.65 -7.13 -0.32
CA TRP A 170 17.54 -7.66 0.47
C TRP A 170 17.02 -6.63 1.49
N VAL A 171 17.91 -5.98 2.24
CA VAL A 171 17.52 -4.92 3.18
C VAL A 171 16.85 -3.78 2.44
N LEU A 172 17.41 -3.35 1.30
CA LEU A 172 16.82 -2.29 0.48
C LEU A 172 15.46 -2.68 -0.10
N PHE A 173 15.31 -3.93 -0.54
CA PHE A 173 14.03 -4.45 -1.01
C PHE A 173 12.98 -4.48 0.11
N ARG A 174 13.38 -4.75 1.37
CA ARG A 174 12.45 -4.78 2.52
C ARG A 174 12.16 -3.40 3.10
N THR A 175 13.06 -2.42 2.99
CA THR A 175 12.81 -1.05 3.47
C THR A 175 11.67 -0.38 2.70
N TYR A 176 11.61 -0.54 1.37
CA TYR A 176 10.64 0.15 0.53
C TYR A 176 9.17 -0.19 0.86
N PRO A 177 8.76 -1.49 0.94
CA PRO A 177 7.41 -1.85 1.35
C PRO A 177 7.05 -1.33 2.74
N HIS A 178 7.98 -1.35 3.70
CA HIS A 178 7.73 -0.83 5.04
C HIS A 178 7.53 0.68 5.05
N TRP A 179 8.30 1.43 4.27
CA TRP A 179 8.12 2.86 4.10
C TRP A 179 6.78 3.19 3.43
N ARG A 180 6.43 2.48 2.35
CA ARG A 180 5.14 2.67 1.66
C ARG A 180 3.95 2.30 2.54
N ALA A 181 4.01 1.17 3.25
CA ALA A 181 2.96 0.74 4.17
C ALA A 181 2.80 1.71 5.36
N LEU A 182 3.90 2.28 5.86
CA LEU A 182 3.85 3.32 6.90
C LEU A 182 3.05 4.53 6.41
N GLN A 183 3.39 5.09 5.24
CA GLN A 183 2.63 6.21 4.66
C GLN A 183 1.15 5.89 4.45
N GLY A 184 0.85 4.70 3.92
CA GLY A 184 -0.52 4.27 3.71
C GLY A 184 -1.31 4.15 5.01
N SER A 185 -0.67 3.66 6.07
CA SER A 185 -1.28 3.54 7.40
C SER A 185 -1.53 4.88 8.08
N GLU A 186 -0.60 5.84 7.98
CA GLU A 186 -0.79 7.20 8.48
C GLU A 186 -1.88 7.93 7.72
N LYS A 187 -1.91 7.78 6.38
CA LYS A 187 -2.95 8.36 5.54
C LYS A 187 -4.31 7.77 5.90
N LEU A 188 -4.41 6.45 6.00
CA LEU A 188 -5.65 5.77 6.41
C LEU A 188 -6.13 6.25 7.77
N LEU A 189 -5.21 6.42 8.74
CA LEU A 189 -5.55 6.94 10.06
C LEU A 189 -6.11 8.37 9.99
N LYS A 190 -5.50 9.25 9.20
CA LYS A 190 -6.01 10.62 8.97
C LYS A 190 -7.42 10.60 8.35
N LEU A 191 -7.65 9.76 7.34
CA LEU A 191 -8.97 9.64 6.69
C LEU A 191 -10.06 9.17 7.65
N ILE A 192 -9.75 8.19 8.52
CA ILE A 192 -10.70 7.66 9.50
C ILE A 192 -10.95 8.65 10.64
N SER A 193 -9.95 9.45 11.00
CA SER A 193 -10.07 10.47 12.05
C SER A 193 -10.84 11.71 11.58
N ASN A 194 -10.64 12.16 10.34
CA ASN A 194 -11.36 13.33 9.79
C ASN A 194 -12.86 13.06 9.66
N GLU A 195 -13.27 11.83 9.37
CA GLU A 195 -14.68 11.42 9.41
C GLU A 195 -15.27 11.48 10.85
N ALA A 196 -14.45 11.44 11.90
CA ALA A 196 -14.92 11.53 13.28
C ALA A 196 -15.31 12.95 13.68
N ASN A 197 -14.63 13.94 13.09
CA ASN A 197 -14.75 15.35 13.41
C ASN A 197 -15.06 16.12 12.12
N PRO A 198 -16.31 16.09 11.63
CA PRO A 198 -16.71 16.89 10.47
C PRO A 198 -16.55 18.40 10.69
N ASP A 199 -16.45 18.86 11.95
CA ASP A 199 -16.52 20.28 12.34
C ASP A 199 -15.18 20.99 12.57
N LYS A 200 -14.03 20.39 12.20
CA LYS A 200 -12.73 21.06 12.36
C LYS A 200 -11.95 21.11 11.04
N PRO A 201 -12.05 22.21 10.26
CA PRO A 201 -11.08 22.46 9.21
C PRO A 201 -9.68 22.63 9.83
N ASP A 202 -8.71 22.05 9.13
CA ASP A 202 -7.28 21.96 9.48
C ASP A 202 -6.71 23.36 9.73
N SER A 203 -6.26 23.65 10.95
CA SER A 203 -5.51 24.85 11.28
C SER A 203 -4.30 24.47 12.14
N THR A 204 -3.13 24.44 11.53
CA THR A 204 -1.78 24.46 12.12
C THR A 204 -0.81 24.45 10.92
N ASP A 205 0.09 25.39 10.67
CA ASP A 205 0.59 26.62 11.30
C ASP A 205 1.06 27.53 10.11
N ASP A 206 1.01 28.86 10.14
CA ASP A 206 1.97 29.75 10.80
C ASP A 206 1.38 31.16 11.02
N ALA A 207 1.85 31.82 12.08
CA ALA A 207 1.51 33.19 12.43
C ALA A 207 2.16 34.19 11.45
N ASP A 208 1.37 35.11 10.88
CA ASP A 208 1.70 36.55 10.89
C ASP A 208 0.49 37.41 10.55
N GLU A 209 0.42 38.56 11.22
CA GLU A 209 -0.66 39.54 11.18
C GLU A 209 -0.58 40.42 9.92
N SER A 210 -1.65 40.56 9.14
CA SER A 210 -2.12 41.85 8.59
C SER A 210 -3.30 41.73 7.63
N LYS A 211 -4.18 42.74 7.72
CA LYS A 211 -5.43 42.95 6.99
C LYS A 211 -5.20 43.13 5.48
N ASN A 212 -6.02 42.51 4.63
CA ASN A 212 -6.91 43.26 3.72
C ASN A 212 -7.88 42.37 2.93
N SER A 213 -9.09 42.88 2.74
CA SER A 213 -10.17 42.35 1.90
C SER A 213 -9.85 42.37 0.41
N ASN A 214 -10.18 41.31 -0.34
CA ASN A 214 -11.02 41.39 -1.56
C ASN A 214 -11.30 40.03 -2.25
N THR A 215 -12.50 40.00 -2.83
CA THR A 215 -13.30 38.92 -3.41
C THR A 215 -12.80 38.34 -4.75
N LYS A 216 -12.74 37.00 -4.92
CA LYS A 216 -13.36 36.15 -5.99
C LYS A 216 -12.85 34.69 -5.96
N PRO A 217 -13.48 33.71 -6.66
CA PRO A 217 -13.84 32.42 -6.10
C PRO A 217 -12.87 31.29 -6.49
N GLU A 218 -12.29 30.60 -5.51
CA GLU A 218 -11.42 29.45 -5.75
C GLU A 218 -12.04 28.12 -5.27
N GLN A 219 -12.20 27.24 -6.25
CA GLN A 219 -12.28 25.78 -6.22
C GLN A 219 -12.48 25.10 -4.86
N LYS A 220 -13.68 24.50 -4.67
CA LYS A 220 -13.98 23.52 -3.61
C LYS A 220 -13.02 22.33 -3.71
N SER A 221 -11.92 22.39 -2.98
CA SER A 221 -11.05 21.23 -2.74
C SER A 221 -11.82 20.20 -1.93
N GLN A 222 -12.07 19.04 -2.53
CA GLN A 222 -12.84 17.96 -1.94
C GLN A 222 -12.18 17.47 -0.65
N SER A 223 -12.88 17.61 0.47
CA SER A 223 -12.44 17.15 1.78
C SER A 223 -12.12 15.65 1.76
N PRO A 224 -11.09 15.20 2.47
CA PRO A 224 -10.77 13.78 2.54
C PRO A 224 -11.83 13.02 3.34
N THR A 225 -12.69 12.26 2.65
CA THR A 225 -13.84 11.57 3.27
C THR A 225 -13.67 10.05 3.24
N CYS A 226 -13.88 9.40 4.39
CA CYS A 226 -14.10 7.97 4.51
C CYS A 226 -15.62 7.71 4.45
N ILE A 227 -16.09 6.88 3.52
CA ILE A 227 -17.52 6.57 3.34
C ILE A 227 -17.71 5.07 3.55
N LEU A 228 -18.51 4.71 4.55
CA LEU A 228 -18.92 3.33 4.86
C LEU A 228 -20.19 3.00 4.06
N LEU A 229 -20.13 1.98 3.19
CA LEU A 229 -21.28 1.49 2.42
C LEU A 229 -21.60 0.03 2.78
N PRO A 230 -22.82 -0.24 3.25
CA PRO A 230 -23.31 -1.61 3.35
C PRO A 230 -23.51 -2.19 1.94
N SER A 231 -23.12 -3.44 1.72
CA SER A 231 -23.36 -4.18 0.48
C SER A 231 -24.14 -5.45 0.75
N GLU A 232 -25.36 -5.51 0.21
CA GLU A 232 -26.24 -6.68 0.29
C GLU A 232 -25.66 -7.88 -0.49
N GLU A 233 -25.04 -7.63 -1.64
CA GLU A 233 -24.38 -8.66 -2.45
C GLU A 233 -23.28 -9.38 -1.66
N LEU A 234 -22.45 -8.63 -0.93
CA LEU A 234 -21.42 -9.20 -0.07
C LEU A 234 -22.03 -10.02 1.08
N TYR A 235 -23.17 -9.58 1.63
CA TYR A 235 -23.86 -10.31 2.69
C TYR A 235 -24.48 -11.61 2.20
N GLN A 236 -25.09 -11.64 1.01
CA GLN A 236 -25.63 -12.87 0.43
C GLN A 236 -24.54 -13.93 0.25
N LEU A 237 -23.38 -13.54 -0.32
CA LEU A 237 -22.24 -14.43 -0.51
C LEU A 237 -21.65 -14.95 0.81
N ILE A 238 -21.67 -14.13 1.88
CA ILE A 238 -21.17 -14.53 3.20
C ILE A 238 -22.19 -15.40 3.96
N ARG A 239 -23.48 -15.15 3.78
CA ARG A 239 -24.55 -15.88 4.48
C ARG A 239 -24.59 -17.35 4.09
N GLU A 240 -24.18 -17.66 2.87
CA GLU A 240 -24.07 -19.04 2.37
C GLU A 240 -22.87 -19.80 2.96
N ALA A 241 -21.99 -19.13 3.72
CA ALA A 241 -20.84 -19.76 4.35
C ALA A 241 -21.20 -20.53 5.63
N SER A 242 -20.52 -21.66 5.82
CA SER A 242 -20.66 -22.53 7.00
C SER A 242 -20.06 -21.91 8.27
N GLU A 243 -20.51 -22.40 9.45
CA GLU A 243 -19.97 -22.06 10.78
C GLU A 243 -18.44 -22.29 10.90
N GLU A 244 -17.88 -23.16 10.05
CA GLU A 244 -16.44 -23.45 9.99
C GLU A 244 -15.62 -22.35 9.30
N GLY A 245 -16.26 -21.31 8.76
CA GLY A 245 -15.65 -20.17 8.06
C GLY A 245 -15.89 -20.19 6.54
N LEU A 246 -15.42 -19.14 5.86
CA LEU A 246 -15.58 -19.02 4.41
C LEU A 246 -14.82 -20.10 3.63
N ASP A 247 -15.52 -20.77 2.72
CA ASP A 247 -14.95 -21.74 1.79
C ASP A 247 -14.10 -21.09 0.70
N GLU A 248 -13.20 -21.86 0.08
CA GLU A 248 -12.33 -21.31 -0.97
C GLU A 248 -13.15 -20.86 -2.19
N ALA A 249 -14.20 -21.62 -2.53
CA ALA A 249 -15.09 -21.31 -3.64
C ALA A 249 -15.79 -19.96 -3.45
N THR A 250 -16.38 -19.73 -2.28
CA THR A 250 -17.04 -18.47 -1.91
C THR A 250 -16.05 -17.30 -1.92
N ILE A 251 -14.82 -17.50 -1.43
CA ILE A 251 -13.77 -16.47 -1.50
C ILE A 251 -13.46 -16.11 -2.95
N ILE A 252 -13.36 -17.09 -3.84
CA ILE A 252 -13.09 -16.85 -5.27
C ILE A 252 -14.23 -16.06 -5.90
N GLU A 253 -15.48 -16.37 -5.55
CA GLU A 253 -16.66 -15.66 -6.03
C GLU A 253 -16.68 -14.19 -5.57
N ILE A 254 -16.43 -13.94 -4.28
CA ILE A 254 -16.28 -12.58 -3.73
C ILE A 254 -15.13 -11.84 -4.42
N CYS A 255 -14.02 -12.52 -4.72
CA CYS A 255 -12.90 -11.90 -5.42
C CYS A 255 -13.28 -11.50 -6.85
N LYS A 256 -14.15 -12.25 -7.52
CA LYS A 256 -14.64 -11.91 -8.87
C LYS A 256 -15.64 -10.77 -8.85
N SER A 257 -16.55 -10.72 -7.88
CA SER A 257 -17.59 -9.68 -7.82
C SER A 257 -17.05 -8.31 -7.41
N PHE A 258 -16.01 -8.29 -6.55
CA PHE A 258 -15.44 -7.06 -6.01
C PHE A 258 -14.04 -6.72 -6.55
N ASP A 259 -13.60 -7.40 -7.63
CA ASP A 259 -12.28 -7.21 -8.25
C ASP A 259 -11.12 -7.28 -7.23
N LEU A 260 -11.13 -8.31 -6.38
CA LEU A 260 -10.10 -8.52 -5.36
C LEU A 260 -9.04 -9.52 -5.83
N ASN A 261 -7.81 -9.35 -5.34
CA ASN A 261 -6.75 -10.32 -5.58
C ASN A 261 -6.97 -11.60 -4.74
N LYS A 262 -7.30 -12.71 -5.41
CA LYS A 262 -7.50 -14.04 -4.80
C LYS A 262 -6.37 -14.42 -3.84
N ASN A 263 -5.13 -14.23 -4.26
CA ASN A 263 -3.96 -14.68 -3.49
C ASN A 263 -3.82 -13.94 -2.16
N ASP A 264 -4.20 -12.65 -2.13
CA ASP A 264 -4.11 -11.84 -0.92
C ASP A 264 -5.23 -12.16 0.06
N VAL A 265 -6.44 -12.45 -0.43
CA VAL A 265 -7.57 -12.86 0.41
C VAL A 265 -7.34 -14.25 1.01
N LEU A 266 -6.83 -15.20 0.23
CA LEU A 266 -6.50 -16.54 0.74
C LEU A 266 -5.42 -16.51 1.82
N LYS A 267 -4.48 -15.56 1.78
CA LYS A 267 -3.51 -15.37 2.87
C LYS A 267 -4.22 -15.06 4.19
N TYR A 268 -5.28 -14.26 4.20
CA TYR A 268 -6.02 -13.97 5.43
C TYR A 268 -6.70 -15.21 6.02
N ARG A 269 -7.14 -16.16 5.18
CA ARG A 269 -7.67 -17.47 5.62
C ARG A 269 -6.58 -18.34 6.24
N ASN A 270 -5.42 -18.39 5.60
CA ASN A 270 -4.30 -19.27 5.96
C ASN A 270 -3.35 -18.72 7.04
N LEU A 271 -3.58 -17.50 7.53
CA LEU A 271 -2.93 -17.01 8.74
C LEU A 271 -3.39 -17.88 9.91
N VAL A 272 -2.66 -18.95 10.24
CA VAL A 272 -2.91 -19.80 11.42
C VAL A 272 -2.75 -18.97 12.68
#